data_AF-A0ABD0YH18-F1
#
_entry.id   AF-A0ABD0YH18-F1
#
_cell.length_a   1.000
_cell.length_b   1.000
_cell.length_c   1.000
_cell.angle_alpha   90.00
_cell.angle_beta   90.00
_cell.angle_gamma   90.00
#
_symmetry.space_group_name_H-M   'P 1'
#
loop_
_entity.id
_entity.type
_entity.pdbx_description
1 polymer ?
#
loop_
_entity_poly.entity_id
_entity_poly.type
_entity_poly.pdbx_seq_one_letter_code
_entity_poly.pdbx_strand_id
1 'polypeptide(L)'
;MAAKRRNILAYVTEKYRKKVVSLEDGIKKILDEEWEEKALARAEAQTNKIDKMLKGEADEKENRGWFQDRKQRKEEKERLKLTPASGEDGKPKKKGRAQRRKKKGDGGAAANAAEERARREVEKVALYQARLAKRSSKPKRIKAVVETNVNAGAGRKTKRKKSSFEKDLTDVSRKGVKGLRYDEQGEERPEIREQPEAVERRREEGRRQEEQQKSSMMRLVKGGRKL
;
A
#
# COMPACT_ATOMS: atom_id res chain seq x y z
N MET A 1 -32.65 -25.64 -24.85
CA MET A 1 -32.84 -26.75 -23.89
C MET A 1 -32.72 -26.22 -22.47
N ALA A 2 -33.79 -26.31 -21.68
CA ALA A 2 -33.77 -25.87 -20.27
C ALA A 2 -33.00 -26.90 -19.41
N ALA A 3 -31.97 -26.45 -18.70
CA ALA A 3 -31.21 -27.31 -17.80
C ALA A 3 -32.09 -27.81 -16.66
N LYS A 4 -32.21 -29.14 -16.50
CA LYS A 4 -32.96 -29.79 -15.44
C LYS A 4 -32.41 -29.32 -14.08
N ARG A 5 -33.22 -28.62 -13.28
CA ARG A 5 -32.85 -28.25 -11.91
C ARG A 5 -32.69 -29.53 -11.10
N ARG A 6 -31.46 -29.93 -10.80
CA ARG A 6 -31.15 -31.11 -9.99
C ARG A 6 -31.39 -30.76 -8.53
N ASN A 7 -32.53 -31.16 -7.98
CA ASN A 7 -32.82 -31.00 -6.56
C ASN A 7 -31.93 -31.97 -5.76
N ILE A 8 -31.06 -31.42 -4.92
CA ILE A 8 -30.22 -32.22 -4.02
C ILE A 8 -31.12 -32.83 -2.95
N LEU A 9 -31.09 -34.15 -2.82
CA LEU A 9 -31.84 -34.86 -1.79
C LEU A 9 -31.35 -34.45 -0.40
N ALA A 10 -32.27 -34.14 0.51
CA ALA A 10 -31.96 -33.67 1.87
C ALA A 10 -31.01 -34.63 2.63
N TYR A 11 -31.20 -35.94 2.46
CA TYR A 11 -30.35 -36.97 3.05
C TYR A 11 -28.87 -36.83 2.64
N VAL A 12 -28.59 -36.43 1.39
CA VAL A 12 -27.22 -36.20 0.93
C VAL A 12 -26.61 -35.03 1.68
N THR A 13 -27.37 -33.94 1.85
CA THR A 13 -26.93 -32.77 2.62
C THR A 13 -26.66 -33.11 4.08
N GLU A 14 -27.51 -33.90 4.72
CA GLU A 14 -27.33 -34.34 6.11
C GLU A 14 -26.09 -35.21 6.28
N LYS A 15 -25.82 -36.14 5.35
CA LYS A 15 -24.61 -36.98 5.37
C LYS A 15 -23.34 -36.13 5.38
N TYR A 16 -23.28 -35.11 4.51
CA TYR A 16 -22.10 -34.22 4.46
C TYR A 16 -22.02 -33.29 5.66
N ARG A 17 -23.15 -32.80 6.19
CA ARG A 17 -23.17 -32.02 7.44
C ARG A 17 -22.57 -32.81 8.61
N LYS A 18 -22.99 -34.07 8.79
CA LYS A 18 -22.41 -34.96 9.81
C LYS A 18 -20.91 -35.16 9.63
N LYS A 19 -20.46 -35.32 8.38
CA LYS A 19 -19.02 -35.44 8.06
C LYS A 19 -18.25 -34.16 8.37
N VAL A 20 -18.81 -32.99 8.08
CA VAL A 20 -18.20 -31.71 8.44
C VAL A 20 -18.04 -31.60 9.95
N VAL A 21 -19.10 -31.87 10.72
CA VAL A 21 -19.06 -31.84 12.19
C VAL A 21 -18.01 -32.80 12.73
N SER A 22 -17.90 -34.03 12.20
CA SER A 22 -16.85 -34.98 12.64
C SER A 22 -15.41 -34.52 12.38
N LEU A 23 -15.20 -33.62 11.41
CA LEU A 23 -13.88 -33.09 11.07
C LEU A 23 -13.53 -31.81 11.84
N GLU A 24 -14.52 -31.09 12.38
CA GLU A 24 -14.30 -29.81 13.06
C GLU A 24 -13.34 -29.92 14.23
N ASP A 25 -13.45 -30.98 15.04
CA ASP A 25 -12.58 -31.17 16.20
C ASP A 25 -11.14 -31.51 15.79
N GLY A 26 -10.97 -32.28 14.71
CA GLY A 26 -9.66 -32.56 14.13
C GLY A 26 -8.99 -31.30 13.58
N ILE A 27 -9.77 -30.42 12.92
CA ILE A 27 -9.26 -29.15 12.40
C ILE A 27 -8.85 -28.21 13.53
N LYS A 28 -9.65 -28.10 14.60
CA LYS A 28 -9.31 -27.27 15.77
C LYS A 28 -8.00 -27.74 16.40
N LYS A 29 -7.86 -29.05 16.62
CA LYS A 29 -6.63 -29.64 17.16
C LYS A 29 -5.40 -29.30 16.32
N ILE A 30 -5.49 -29.45 14.99
CA ILE A 30 -4.38 -29.10 14.09
C ILE A 30 -4.04 -27.61 14.19
N LEU A 31 -5.03 -26.71 14.24
CA LEU A 31 -4.78 -25.27 14.35
C LEU A 31 -4.09 -24.89 15.67
N ASP A 32 -4.48 -25.54 16.76
CA ASP A 32 -3.86 -25.33 18.07
C ASP A 32 -2.41 -25.85 18.07
N GLU A 33 -2.18 -27.06 17.55
CA GLU A 33 -0.84 -27.63 17.38
C GLU A 33 0.06 -26.75 16.50
N GLU A 34 -0.42 -26.28 15.35
CA GLU A 34 0.32 -25.35 14.48
C GLU A 34 0.68 -24.04 15.19
N TRP A 35 -0.21 -23.54 16.05
CA TRP A 35 0.04 -22.32 16.81
C TRP A 35 1.11 -22.54 17.88
N GLU A 36 1.05 -23.66 18.60
CA GLU A 36 2.03 -24.08 19.59
C GLU A 36 3.42 -24.28 18.96
N GLU A 37 3.50 -25.02 17.84
CA GLU A 37 4.74 -25.21 17.08
C GLU A 37 5.34 -23.88 16.62
N LYS A 38 4.50 -22.95 16.13
CA LYS A 38 4.95 -21.62 15.71
C LYS A 38 5.43 -20.77 16.89
N ALA A 39 4.83 -20.92 18.06
CA ALA A 39 5.26 -20.25 19.28
C ALA A 39 6.63 -20.80 19.73
N LEU A 40 6.80 -22.13 19.72
CA LEU A 40 8.07 -22.78 20.04
C LEU A 40 9.18 -22.39 19.04
N ALA A 41 8.90 -22.45 17.74
CA ALA A 41 9.86 -22.05 16.71
C ALA A 41 10.31 -20.58 16.87
N ARG A 42 9.42 -19.69 17.32
CA ARG A 42 9.78 -18.29 17.63
C ARG A 42 10.66 -18.19 18.87
N ALA A 43 10.35 -18.94 19.92
CA ALA A 43 11.16 -18.98 21.13
C ALA A 43 12.55 -19.54 20.82
N GLU A 44 12.64 -20.65 20.10
CA GLU A 44 13.88 -21.25 19.62
C GLU A 44 14.67 -20.31 18.72
N ALA A 45 14.03 -19.57 17.81
CA ALA A 45 14.72 -18.59 16.98
C ALA A 45 15.30 -17.44 17.83
N GLN A 46 14.61 -17.05 18.90
CA GLN A 46 15.11 -16.04 19.84
C GLN A 46 16.28 -16.56 20.68
N THR A 47 16.20 -17.78 21.21
CA THR A 47 17.29 -18.40 21.96
C THR A 47 18.51 -18.62 21.06
N ASN A 48 18.33 -19.19 19.88
CA ASN A 48 19.39 -19.35 18.88
C ASN A 48 20.05 -18.03 18.50
N LYS A 49 19.27 -16.93 18.44
CA LYS A 49 19.81 -15.60 18.17
C LYS A 49 20.64 -15.07 19.34
N ILE A 50 20.17 -15.25 20.57
CA ILE A 50 20.91 -14.88 21.79
C ILE A 50 22.20 -15.70 21.87
N ASP A 51 22.15 -17.00 21.62
CA ASP A 51 23.31 -17.88 21.62
C ASP A 51 24.33 -17.48 20.56
N LYS A 52 23.90 -17.17 19.34
CA LYS A 52 24.79 -16.65 18.28
C LYS A 52 25.41 -15.30 18.63
N MET A 53 24.69 -14.46 19.36
CA MET A 53 25.23 -13.17 19.86
C MET A 53 26.24 -13.41 20.99
N LEU A 54 25.97 -14.34 21.90
CA LEU A 54 26.87 -14.70 22.99
C LEU A 54 28.15 -15.34 22.47
N LYS A 55 28.04 -16.19 21.44
CA LYS A 55 29.17 -16.86 20.78
C LYS A 55 29.94 -15.97 19.80
N GLY A 56 29.49 -14.74 19.53
CA GLY A 56 30.16 -13.82 18.59
C GLY A 56 29.95 -14.13 17.10
N GLU A 57 29.33 -15.26 16.74
CA GLU A 57 29.15 -15.73 15.35
C GLU A 57 28.15 -14.86 14.53
N ALA A 58 27.34 -14.02 15.20
CA ALA A 58 26.31 -13.20 14.56
C ALA A 58 26.88 -12.12 13.61
N ASP A 59 28.13 -11.71 13.78
CA ASP A 59 28.77 -10.66 12.97
C ASP A 59 29.69 -11.19 11.87
N GLU A 60 29.97 -12.51 11.83
CA GLU A 60 30.95 -13.10 10.90
C GLU A 60 30.36 -13.44 9.52
N LYS A 61 29.07 -13.74 9.43
CA LYS A 61 28.43 -14.23 8.17
C LYS A 61 28.06 -13.14 7.15
N GLU A 62 28.31 -11.85 7.44
CA GLU A 62 27.92 -10.73 6.57
C GLU A 62 29.08 -9.83 6.10
N ASN A 63 30.32 -10.31 6.15
CA ASN A 63 31.41 -9.66 5.42
C ASN A 63 31.31 -9.99 3.93
N ARG A 64 30.31 -9.40 3.27
CA ARG A 64 30.23 -9.30 1.81
C ARG A 64 31.44 -8.47 1.34
N GLY A 65 32.54 -9.16 1.06
CA GLY A 65 33.88 -8.61 0.83
C GLY A 65 34.07 -7.82 -0.47
N TRP A 66 33.05 -7.09 -0.93
CA TRP A 66 33.22 -6.15 -2.02
C TRP A 66 32.88 -4.74 -1.53
N PHE A 67 33.95 -4.00 -1.27
CA PHE A 67 34.00 -2.58 -0.99
C PHE A 67 33.18 -2.13 0.25
N GLN A 68 33.90 -1.99 1.36
CA GLN A 68 33.50 -1.47 2.69
C GLN A 68 32.97 -2.47 3.72
N ASP A 69 33.65 -2.49 4.86
CA ASP A 69 33.21 -3.19 6.06
C ASP A 69 31.92 -2.60 6.63
N ARG A 70 31.16 -3.43 7.34
CA ARG A 70 29.92 -2.98 8.03
C ARG A 70 30.19 -1.83 9.01
N LYS A 71 31.40 -1.76 9.59
CA LYS A 71 31.86 -0.65 10.44
C LYS A 71 32.02 0.63 9.62
N GLN A 72 32.80 0.59 8.54
CA GLN A 72 33.01 1.71 7.61
C GLN A 72 31.70 2.27 7.07
N ARG A 73 30.72 1.41 6.75
CA ARG A 73 29.38 1.84 6.32
C ARG A 73 28.58 2.55 7.42
N LYS A 74 28.69 2.11 8.68
CA LYS A 74 28.03 2.76 9.82
C LYS A 74 28.64 4.14 10.07
N GLU A 75 29.97 4.22 10.01
CA GLU A 75 30.74 5.45 10.21
C GLU A 75 30.48 6.48 9.10
N GLU A 76 30.55 6.08 7.82
CA GLU A 76 30.16 6.96 6.70
C GLU A 76 28.72 7.44 6.82
N LYS A 77 27.80 6.53 7.20
CA LYS A 77 26.40 6.90 7.47
C LYS A 77 26.27 7.85 8.65
N GLU A 78 27.14 7.79 9.64
CA GLU A 78 27.17 8.73 10.76
C GLU A 78 27.75 10.07 10.37
N ARG A 79 28.83 10.08 9.60
CA ARG A 79 29.45 11.26 9.00
C ARG A 79 28.48 12.02 8.10
N LEU A 80 27.66 11.32 7.32
CA LEU A 80 26.64 11.89 6.43
C LEU A 80 25.36 12.35 7.15
N LYS A 81 25.20 12.10 8.46
CA LYS A 81 24.03 12.61 9.20
C LYS A 81 24.20 14.10 9.49
N LEU A 82 23.38 14.93 8.84
CA LEU A 82 23.29 16.39 9.00
C LEU A 82 22.75 16.89 10.36
N THR A 83 22.53 16.00 11.34
CA THR A 83 22.06 16.40 12.68
C THR A 83 23.14 16.09 13.70
N PRO A 84 23.64 17.06 14.49
CA PRO A 84 24.57 16.75 15.55
C PRO A 84 23.88 15.77 16.50
N ALA A 85 24.57 14.68 16.83
CA ALA A 85 24.18 13.78 17.89
C ALA A 85 24.30 14.54 19.23
N SER A 86 23.40 15.50 19.48
CA SER A 86 23.36 16.23 20.73
C SER A 86 22.92 15.27 21.85
N GLY A 87 23.92 14.97 22.66
CA GLY A 87 23.92 14.12 23.82
C GLY A 87 25.38 13.95 24.20
N GLU A 88 25.99 15.04 24.71
CA GLU A 88 27.01 14.87 25.75
C GLU A 88 26.45 13.87 26.78
N ASP A 89 27.36 13.05 27.31
CA ASP A 89 27.10 11.92 28.20
C ASP A 89 26.71 10.59 27.51
N GLY A 90 27.69 10.01 26.82
CA GLY A 90 28.23 8.71 27.22
C GLY A 90 27.34 7.45 27.17
N LYS A 91 26.12 7.47 26.62
CA LYS A 91 25.32 6.25 26.39
C LYS A 91 24.58 6.28 25.05
N PRO A 92 24.69 5.24 24.20
CA PRO A 92 23.90 5.12 22.99
C PRO A 92 22.44 4.81 23.36
N LYS A 93 21.67 5.84 23.72
CA LYS A 93 20.23 5.67 23.88
C LYS A 93 19.65 5.43 22.48
N LYS A 94 19.17 4.21 22.23
CA LYS A 94 18.19 3.92 21.18
C LYS A 94 17.01 4.89 21.37
N LYS A 95 17.06 6.06 20.72
CA LYS A 95 16.02 7.08 20.84
C LYS A 95 14.79 6.61 20.07
N GLY A 96 13.94 5.87 20.77
CA GLY A 96 12.55 5.67 20.41
C GLY A 96 11.84 7.00 20.26
N ARG A 97 10.83 7.01 19.37
CA ARG A 97 9.99 8.13 18.93
C ARG A 97 9.44 9.03 20.06
N ALA A 98 9.44 8.57 21.31
CA ALA A 98 8.93 9.28 22.49
C ALA A 98 9.77 10.50 22.92
N GLN A 99 11.11 10.47 22.77
CA GLN A 99 11.97 11.56 23.31
C GLN A 99 12.00 12.84 22.44
N ARG A 100 11.58 12.78 21.16
CA ARG A 100 11.55 13.97 20.28
C ARG A 100 10.51 15.01 20.70
N ARG A 101 9.61 14.69 21.65
CA ARG A 101 8.58 15.63 22.14
C ARG A 101 9.03 16.51 23.30
N LYS A 102 10.15 16.21 23.98
CA LYS A 102 10.58 16.96 25.19
C LYS A 102 11.64 18.05 24.97
N LYS A 103 12.36 18.08 23.84
CA LYS A 103 13.43 19.07 23.57
C LYS A 103 12.91 20.26 22.74
N LYS A 104 11.87 20.95 23.22
CA LYS A 104 11.33 22.17 22.57
C LYS A 104 10.87 23.24 23.57
N GLY A 105 11.46 23.25 24.75
CA GLY A 105 11.34 24.35 25.70
C GLY A 105 12.74 24.78 26.10
N ASP A 106 13.33 25.68 25.32
CA ASP A 106 14.33 26.61 25.85
C ASP A 106 14.27 27.91 25.03
N GLY A 107 14.25 29.03 25.75
CA GLY A 107 13.74 30.32 25.30
C GLY A 107 14.70 31.08 24.37
N GLY A 108 14.13 31.95 23.51
CA GLY A 108 14.91 33.01 22.85
C GLY A 108 14.43 33.50 21.48
N ALA A 109 13.66 32.74 20.69
CA ALA A 109 13.44 33.05 19.26
C ALA A 109 11.97 33.00 18.78
N ALA A 110 11.04 33.60 19.52
CA ALA A 110 9.59 33.35 19.36
C ALA A 110 8.96 33.77 18.00
N ALA A 111 9.43 34.84 17.34
CA ALA A 111 8.86 35.29 16.08
C ALA A 111 9.28 34.41 14.88
N ASN A 112 10.58 34.11 14.76
CA ASN A 112 11.10 33.22 13.73
C ASN A 112 10.75 31.73 13.98
N ALA A 113 10.54 31.31 15.24
CA ALA A 113 10.17 29.93 15.55
C ALA A 113 8.76 29.53 15.13
N ALA A 114 7.82 30.48 15.02
CA ALA A 114 6.46 30.20 14.53
C ALA A 114 6.48 29.95 13.02
N GLU A 115 7.11 30.85 12.26
CA GLU A 115 7.26 30.72 10.82
C GLU A 115 8.15 29.52 10.45
N GLU A 116 9.26 29.30 11.15
CA GLU A 116 10.12 28.14 10.94
C GLU A 116 9.40 26.82 11.25
N ARG A 117 8.52 26.80 12.26
CA ARG A 117 7.67 25.64 12.55
C ARG A 117 6.69 25.37 11.40
N ALA A 118 6.06 26.42 10.86
CA ALA A 118 5.17 26.30 9.70
C ALA A 118 5.92 25.78 8.46
N ARG A 119 7.09 26.34 8.15
CA ARG A 119 7.95 25.89 7.04
C ARG A 119 8.34 24.42 7.17
N ARG A 120 8.73 23.97 8.38
CA ARG A 120 9.07 22.56 8.66
C ARG A 120 7.88 21.61 8.52
N GLU A 121 6.67 22.06 8.85
CA GLU A 121 5.45 21.26 8.67
C GLU A 121 5.09 21.10 7.19
N VAL A 122 5.18 22.18 6.41
CA VAL A 122 5.00 22.16 4.96
C VAL A 122 6.04 21.26 4.29
N GLU A 123 7.33 21.39 4.64
CA GLU A 123 8.40 20.55 4.11
C GLU A 123 8.17 19.07 4.41
N LYS A 124 7.73 18.74 5.63
CA LYS A 124 7.40 17.37 6.01
C LYS A 124 6.26 16.79 5.19
N VAL A 125 5.22 17.59 4.90
CA VAL A 125 4.10 17.18 4.03
C VAL A 125 4.58 16.97 2.60
N ALA A 126 5.38 17.89 2.06
CA ALA A 126 5.96 17.78 0.72
C ALA A 126 6.82 16.52 0.57
N LEU A 127 7.70 16.23 1.54
CA LEU A 127 8.52 15.01 1.54
C LEU A 127 7.68 13.74 1.64
N TYR A 128 6.58 13.76 2.39
CA TYR A 128 5.67 12.63 2.49
C TYR A 128 4.94 12.39 1.16
N GLN A 129 4.43 13.43 0.52
CA GLN A 129 3.80 13.35 -0.80
C GLN A 129 4.79 12.83 -1.85
N ALA A 130 6.02 13.34 -1.86
CA ALA A 130 7.08 12.86 -2.74
C ALA A 130 7.40 11.37 -2.53
N ARG A 131 7.40 10.89 -1.27
CA ARG A 131 7.58 9.45 -0.96
C ARG A 131 6.40 8.61 -1.43
N LEU A 132 5.17 9.08 -1.27
CA LEU A 132 3.98 8.39 -1.76
C LEU A 132 4.01 8.28 -3.29
N ALA A 133 4.29 9.37 -3.99
CA ALA A 133 4.43 9.40 -5.45
C ALA A 133 5.56 8.48 -5.92
N LYS A 134 6.73 8.51 -5.27
CA LYS A 134 7.83 7.57 -5.58
C LYS A 134 7.45 6.13 -5.30
N ARG A 135 6.65 5.84 -4.27
CA ARG A 135 6.23 4.48 -3.94
C ARG A 135 5.17 3.96 -4.90
N SER A 136 4.27 4.81 -5.39
CA SER A 136 3.24 4.44 -6.36
C SER A 136 3.80 4.33 -7.78
N SER A 137 4.78 5.17 -8.14
CA SER A 137 5.42 5.16 -9.47
C SER A 137 6.44 4.02 -9.64
N LYS A 138 6.91 3.40 -8.56
CA LYS A 138 7.85 2.27 -8.66
C LYS A 138 7.15 1.05 -9.28
N PRO A 139 7.70 0.45 -10.35
CA PRO A 139 7.15 -0.78 -10.91
C PRO A 139 7.20 -1.88 -9.86
N LYS A 140 6.08 -2.58 -9.68
CA LYS A 140 6.01 -3.75 -8.78
C LYS A 140 6.68 -4.93 -9.47
N ARG A 141 7.36 -5.79 -8.70
CA ARG A 141 7.93 -7.04 -9.21
C ARG A 141 6.81 -7.85 -9.89
N ILE A 142 7.07 -8.26 -11.13
CA ILE A 142 6.19 -9.16 -11.87
C ILE A 142 6.19 -10.49 -11.12
N LYS A 143 5.02 -10.96 -10.69
CA LYS A 143 4.85 -12.28 -10.09
C LYS A 143 4.50 -13.27 -11.20
N ALA A 144 5.22 -14.39 -11.27
CA ALA A 144 4.97 -15.47 -12.22
C ALA A 144 3.55 -16.06 -12.06
N VAL A 145 3.04 -16.06 -10.82
CA VAL A 145 1.66 -16.42 -10.50
C VAL A 145 0.98 -15.20 -9.88
N VAL A 146 0.02 -14.61 -10.60
CA VAL A 146 -0.91 -13.66 -10.00
C VAL A 146 -1.94 -14.49 -9.24
N GLU A 147 -1.66 -14.77 -7.97
CA GLU A 147 -2.64 -15.35 -7.07
C GLU A 147 -3.90 -14.48 -7.08
N THR A 148 -5.00 -15.05 -7.56
CA THR A 148 -6.30 -14.39 -7.66
C THR A 148 -6.99 -14.30 -6.30
N ASN A 149 -6.24 -13.93 -5.27
CA ASN A 149 -6.80 -13.60 -3.95
C ASN A 149 -6.51 -12.14 -3.65
N VAL A 150 -7.15 -11.27 -4.46
CA VAL A 150 -7.59 -9.99 -3.91
C VAL A 150 -8.90 -10.28 -3.21
N ASN A 151 -8.87 -10.13 -1.90
CA ASN A 151 -10.01 -10.09 -1.00
C ASN A 151 -10.95 -8.96 -1.49
N ALA A 152 -11.72 -9.24 -2.54
CA ALA A 152 -12.74 -8.35 -3.05
C ALA A 152 -13.93 -8.55 -2.13
N GLY A 153 -14.19 -7.54 -1.28
CA GLY A 153 -15.43 -7.44 -0.55
C GLY A 153 -16.60 -7.80 -1.48
N ALA A 154 -17.50 -8.62 -0.95
CA ALA A 154 -18.65 -9.15 -1.66
C ALA A 154 -19.34 -8.05 -2.48
N GLY A 155 -19.53 -8.29 -3.79
CA GLY A 155 -20.49 -7.52 -4.57
C GLY A 155 -20.06 -6.85 -5.87
N ARG A 156 -19.07 -7.34 -6.63
CA ARG A 156 -19.09 -7.26 -8.12
C ARG A 156 -17.91 -8.01 -8.73
N LYS A 157 -18.18 -8.95 -9.64
CA LYS A 157 -17.15 -9.54 -10.51
C LYS A 157 -16.68 -8.47 -11.50
N THR A 158 -15.74 -7.61 -11.10
CA THR A 158 -15.04 -6.73 -12.03
C THR A 158 -14.21 -7.61 -12.96
N LYS A 159 -14.57 -7.65 -14.25
CA LYS A 159 -13.79 -8.35 -15.28
C LYS A 159 -12.33 -7.91 -15.17
N ARG A 160 -11.41 -8.88 -15.15
CA ARG A 160 -9.97 -8.65 -15.06
C ARG A 160 -9.58 -7.65 -16.16
N LYS A 161 -8.76 -6.65 -15.81
CA LYS A 161 -8.17 -5.77 -16.83
C LYS A 161 -7.28 -6.65 -17.70
N LYS A 162 -7.58 -6.74 -19.00
CA LYS A 162 -6.76 -7.46 -19.98
C LYS A 162 -5.32 -6.93 -19.89
N SER A 163 -4.34 -7.82 -19.95
CA SER A 163 -2.93 -7.40 -19.93
C SER A 163 -2.65 -6.49 -21.13
N SER A 164 -1.65 -5.62 -21.04
CA SER A 164 -1.28 -4.76 -22.18
C SER A 164 -0.94 -5.60 -23.41
N PHE A 165 -0.27 -6.74 -23.22
CA PHE A 165 0.07 -7.69 -24.27
C PHE A 165 -1.18 -8.33 -24.92
N GLU A 166 -2.13 -8.78 -24.12
CA GLU A 166 -3.35 -9.40 -24.65
C GLU A 166 -4.25 -8.36 -25.32
N LYS A 167 -4.25 -7.12 -24.83
CA LYS A 167 -4.93 -6.03 -25.51
C LYS A 167 -4.31 -5.76 -26.87
N ASP A 168 -2.99 -5.72 -26.96
CA ASP A 168 -2.29 -5.49 -28.23
C ASP A 168 -2.55 -6.61 -29.25
N LEU A 169 -2.55 -7.87 -28.80
CA LEU A 169 -2.79 -9.01 -29.66
C LEU A 169 -4.27 -9.23 -30.03
N THR A 170 -5.23 -8.79 -29.20
CA THR A 170 -6.67 -9.06 -29.41
C THR A 170 -7.50 -7.83 -29.82
N ASP A 171 -6.91 -6.64 -29.86
CA ASP A 171 -7.59 -5.41 -30.26
C ASP A 171 -7.56 -5.21 -31.78
N VAL A 172 -8.56 -5.78 -32.46
CA VAL A 172 -8.79 -5.59 -33.90
C VAL A 172 -9.56 -4.31 -34.24
N SER A 173 -9.71 -3.38 -33.28
CA SER A 173 -10.43 -2.13 -33.55
C SER A 173 -9.64 -1.24 -34.52
N ARG A 174 -10.35 -0.46 -35.34
CA ARG A 174 -9.74 0.49 -36.28
C ARG A 174 -8.72 1.43 -35.59
N LYS A 175 -8.93 1.76 -34.32
CA LYS A 175 -8.06 2.64 -33.54
C LYS A 175 -6.79 1.93 -33.07
N GLY A 176 -6.87 0.66 -32.66
CA GLY A 176 -5.72 -0.18 -32.31
C GLY A 176 -4.82 -0.43 -33.52
N VAL A 177 -5.42 -0.88 -34.62
CA VAL A 177 -4.71 -1.11 -35.90
C VAL A 177 -4.07 0.17 -36.44
N LYS A 178 -4.76 1.32 -36.30
CA LYS A 178 -4.19 2.62 -36.69
C LYS A 178 -3.00 2.98 -35.79
N GLY A 179 -3.03 2.71 -34.49
CA GLY A 179 -1.88 2.97 -33.61
C GLY A 179 -0.62 2.24 -34.09
N LEU A 180 -0.72 0.93 -34.28
CA LEU A 180 0.41 0.09 -34.72
C LEU A 180 1.00 0.54 -36.06
N ARG A 181 0.16 0.93 -37.03
CA ARG A 181 0.63 1.40 -38.34
C ARG A 181 1.44 2.71 -38.25
N TYR A 182 1.07 3.62 -37.35
CA TYR A 182 1.80 4.88 -37.18
C TYR A 182 3.11 4.67 -36.41
N ASP A 183 3.07 3.81 -35.38
CA ASP A 183 4.27 3.45 -34.60
C ASP A 183 5.33 2.77 -35.50
N GLU A 184 4.93 1.93 -36.46
CA GLU A 184 5.82 1.29 -37.45
C GLU A 184 6.37 2.27 -38.50
N GLN A 185 5.59 3.29 -38.87
CA GLN A 185 6.00 4.30 -39.88
C GLN A 185 6.82 5.44 -39.28
N GLY A 186 7.09 5.43 -37.98
CA GLY A 186 7.87 6.48 -37.30
C GLY A 186 7.19 7.85 -37.27
N GLU A 187 5.91 7.93 -37.65
CA GLU A 187 5.15 9.18 -37.61
C GLU A 187 4.48 9.32 -36.25
N GLU A 188 4.83 10.39 -35.52
CA GLU A 188 4.21 10.68 -34.23
C GLU A 188 2.69 10.87 -34.37
N ARG A 189 1.94 10.14 -33.55
CA ARG A 189 0.49 10.23 -33.51
C ARG A 189 0.09 11.68 -33.21
N PRO A 190 -0.70 12.36 -34.05
CA PRO A 190 -1.06 13.75 -33.80
C PRO A 190 -1.79 13.85 -32.46
N GLU A 191 -1.26 14.71 -31.57
CA GLU A 191 -1.90 15.01 -30.29
C GLU A 191 -3.32 15.49 -30.56
N ILE A 192 -4.30 14.75 -30.04
CA ILE A 192 -5.69 15.18 -30.07
C ILE A 192 -5.77 16.34 -29.08
N ARG A 193 -5.58 17.56 -29.58
CA ARG A 193 -5.75 18.80 -28.83
C ARG A 193 -7.22 18.90 -28.46
N GLU A 194 -7.58 18.52 -27.23
CA GLU A 194 -8.93 18.75 -26.74
C GLU A 194 -9.19 20.25 -26.79
N GLN A 195 -10.20 20.66 -27.57
CA GLN A 195 -10.54 22.07 -27.73
C GLN A 195 -10.83 22.67 -26.35
N PRO A 196 -10.23 23.83 -25.98
CA PRO A 196 -10.33 24.39 -24.64
C PRO A 196 -11.79 24.63 -24.21
N GLU A 197 -12.67 24.94 -25.17
CA GLU A 197 -14.11 25.08 -24.93
C GLU A 197 -14.79 23.80 -24.44
N ALA A 198 -14.36 22.62 -24.90
CA ALA A 198 -14.96 21.35 -24.47
C ALA A 198 -14.58 21.02 -23.02
N VAL A 199 -13.39 21.45 -22.59
CA VAL A 199 -12.91 21.32 -21.20
C VAL A 199 -13.66 22.30 -20.29
N GLU A 200 -13.87 23.54 -20.74
CA GLU A 200 -14.67 24.53 -20.01
C GLU A 200 -16.13 24.11 -19.85
N ARG A 201 -16.79 23.67 -20.93
CA ARG A 201 -18.19 23.17 -20.88
C ARG A 201 -18.34 22.05 -19.85
N ARG A 202 -17.40 21.11 -19.81
CA ARG A 202 -17.42 19.99 -18.84
C ARG A 202 -17.20 20.47 -17.39
N ARG A 203 -16.39 21.50 -17.18
CA ARG A 203 -16.20 22.13 -15.85
C ARG A 203 -17.43 22.91 -15.40
N GLU A 204 -18.11 23.58 -16.32
CA GLU A 204 -19.38 24.27 -16.04
C GLU A 204 -20.52 23.31 -15.72
N GLU A 205 -20.64 22.22 -16.48
CA GLU A 205 -21.60 21.15 -16.20
C GLU A 205 -21.39 20.55 -14.80
N GLY A 206 -20.14 20.32 -14.41
CA GLY A 206 -19.80 19.86 -13.06
C GLY A 206 -20.25 20.84 -11.97
N ARG A 207 -19.98 22.15 -12.15
CA ARG A 207 -20.44 23.20 -11.22
C ARG A 207 -21.97 23.25 -11.12
N ARG A 208 -22.68 23.18 -12.25
CA ARG A 208 -24.15 23.15 -12.29
C ARG A 208 -24.74 21.95 -11.57
N GLN A 209 -24.14 20.76 -11.73
CA GLN A 209 -24.58 19.56 -11.02
C GLN A 209 -24.40 19.68 -9.50
N GLU A 210 -23.28 20.28 -9.07
CA GLU A 210 -23.01 20.51 -7.64
C GLU A 210 -24.00 21.52 -7.03
N GLU A 211 -24.34 22.59 -7.76
CA GLU A 211 -25.36 23.56 -7.36
C GLU A 211 -26.76 22.93 -7.29
N GLN A 212 -27.12 22.07 -8.26
CA GLN A 212 -28.37 21.33 -8.22
C GLN A 212 -28.43 20.38 -7.01
N GLN A 213 -27.32 19.71 -6.66
CA GLN A 213 -27.23 18.89 -5.46
C GLN A 213 -27.36 19.71 -4.17
N LYS A 214 -26.68 20.85 -4.08
CA LYS A 214 -26.77 21.78 -2.93
C LYS A 214 -28.18 22.36 -2.77
N SER A 215 -28.82 22.76 -3.87
CA SER A 215 -30.19 23.27 -3.89
C SER A 215 -31.22 22.19 -3.51
N SER A 216 -31.03 20.95 -3.96
CA SER A 216 -31.83 19.80 -3.53
C SER A 216 -31.69 19.54 -2.03
N MET A 217 -30.47 19.58 -1.51
CA MET A 217 -30.19 19.41 -0.07
C MET A 217 -30.80 20.53 0.78
N MET A 218 -30.74 21.79 0.32
CA MET A 218 -31.38 22.92 1.00
C MET A 218 -32.91 22.83 1.00
N ARG A 219 -33.53 22.32 -0.06
CA ARG A 219 -34.98 22.09 -0.11
C ARG A 219 -35.42 21.01 0.87
N LEU A 220 -34.62 19.96 1.08
CA LEU A 220 -34.89 18.94 2.10
C LEU A 220 -34.85 19.52 3.54
N VAL A 221 -33.97 20.48 3.82
CA VAL A 221 -33.84 21.08 5.16
C VAL A 221 -34.99 22.05 5.48
N LYS A 222 -35.57 22.73 4.48
CA LYS A 222 -36.72 23.63 4.68
C LYS A 222 -38.10 22.93 4.76
N GLY A 223 -38.19 21.64 4.43
CA GLY A 223 -39.44 20.87 4.45
C GLY A 223 -39.82 20.23 5.79
N GLY A 224 -38.97 20.33 6.81
CA GLY A 224 -39.20 19.70 8.11
C GLY A 224 -39.83 20.65 9.14
N ARG A 225 -41.15 20.91 9.03
CA ARG A 225 -42.00 21.37 10.16
C ARG A 225 -43.47 21.38 9.73
N LYS A 226 -44.23 20.38 10.19
CA LYS A 226 -45.62 20.47 10.65
C LYS A 226 -45.90 19.17 11.43
N LEU A 227 -45.82 19.28 12.75
CA LEU A 227 -46.64 18.48 13.69
C LEU A 227 -48.03 19.11 13.70
#